data_AF-A0A3N7ZAS2-F1
#
_entry.id   AF-A0A3N7ZAS2-F1
#
_cell.length_a   1.000
_cell.length_b   1.000
_cell.length_c   1.000
_cell.angle_alpha   90.00
_cell.angle_beta   90.00
_cell.angle_gamma   90.00
#
_symmetry.space_group_name_H-M   'P 1'
#
loop_
_entity.id
_entity.type
_entity.pdbx_description
1 polymer ?
#
loop_
_entity_poly.entity_id
_entity_poly.type
_entity_poly.pdbx_seq_one_letter_code
_entity_poly.pdbx_strand_id
1 'polypeptide(L)'
;MPNIPVTDTVVHAFTQLVDDSGNSGSYREPSHSDIEFQINASGLRAFDPKQQGQLIGKAKRVRAVLYEAMTANPTAASQFAMGLLGKIRACGGFRAGAPNFVGSEAIANAKSACDSVGFVLADDGTLAPKVLTALRGPELTDALLGYARRAQRGAEDAALVAGTGKDLLEATAAHVLMTIRGSYPTGANFQALLGMAFIALDLAVPEIPEVQGESPVRAMERGLFATALGVNRVRNKQGSGHGRPWLPTLTDPEAKAAIESVGTVASYLLAKLATHGR
;
A
#
# COMPACT_ATOMS: atom_id res chain seq x y z
N MET A 1 -4.23 -10.57 8.78
CA MET A 1 -2.84 -10.16 8.50
C MET A 1 -2.90 -9.09 7.41
N PRO A 2 -2.01 -8.10 7.40
CA PRO A 2 -2.00 -7.09 6.34
C PRO A 2 -1.63 -7.72 5.00
N ASN A 3 -2.37 -7.38 3.93
CA ASN A 3 -2.14 -7.90 2.59
C ASN A 3 -1.16 -6.99 1.83
N ILE A 4 -0.01 -7.52 1.41
CA ILE A 4 0.89 -6.81 0.50
C ILE A 4 0.27 -6.74 -0.91
N PRO A 5 0.18 -5.54 -1.54
CA PRO A 5 -0.19 -5.43 -2.94
C PRO A 5 0.86 -6.08 -3.84
N VAL A 6 0.43 -7.00 -4.70
CA VAL A 6 1.29 -7.64 -5.69
C VAL A 6 1.24 -6.80 -6.98
N THR A 7 2.37 -6.18 -7.32
CA THR A 7 2.58 -5.42 -8.58
C THR A 7 3.65 -6.11 -9.42
N ASP A 8 3.82 -5.74 -10.68
CA ASP A 8 4.89 -6.27 -11.55
C ASP A 8 6.27 -6.24 -10.88
N THR A 9 6.60 -5.14 -10.20
CA THR A 9 7.85 -4.98 -9.45
C THR A 9 7.97 -5.99 -8.31
N VAL A 10 6.89 -6.21 -7.55
CA VAL A 10 6.84 -7.21 -6.48
C VAL A 10 6.94 -8.62 -7.05
N VAL A 11 6.23 -8.93 -8.14
CA VAL A 11 6.32 -10.22 -8.85
C VAL A 11 7.75 -10.50 -9.27
N HIS A 12 8.40 -9.52 -9.91
CA HIS A 12 9.77 -9.67 -10.38
C HIS A 12 10.75 -9.91 -9.23
N ALA A 13 10.67 -9.10 -8.18
CA ALA A 13 11.57 -9.20 -7.04
C ALA A 13 11.36 -10.52 -6.25
N PHE A 14 10.11 -10.95 -6.04
CA PHE A 14 9.82 -12.19 -5.32
C PHE A 14 10.23 -13.42 -6.14
N THR A 15 10.17 -13.32 -7.47
CA THR A 15 10.68 -14.36 -8.37
C THR A 15 12.19 -14.55 -8.21
N GLN A 16 12.96 -13.47 -8.03
CA GLN A 16 14.42 -13.55 -7.83
C GLN A 16 14.80 -14.30 -6.54
N LEU A 17 13.96 -14.18 -5.49
CA LEU A 17 14.22 -14.87 -4.22
C LEU A 17 14.24 -16.40 -4.34
N VAL A 18 13.60 -16.96 -5.38
CA VAL A 18 13.53 -18.42 -5.65
C VAL A 18 14.26 -18.85 -6.92
N ASP A 19 15.01 -17.95 -7.55
CA ASP A 19 15.81 -18.26 -8.75
C ASP A 19 17.14 -18.95 -8.40
N ASP A 20 17.32 -20.17 -8.91
CA ASP A 20 18.51 -21.00 -8.65
C ASP A 20 19.53 -20.94 -9.80
N SER A 21 19.25 -20.16 -10.86
CA SER A 21 20.08 -20.12 -12.07
C SER A 21 21.54 -19.71 -11.81
N GLY A 22 21.81 -18.95 -10.75
CA GLY A 22 23.14 -18.49 -10.37
C GLY A 22 23.90 -19.40 -9.39
N ASN A 23 23.32 -20.47 -8.86
CA ASN A 23 23.87 -21.18 -7.69
C ASN A 23 24.82 -22.35 -8.04
N SER A 24 25.47 -22.31 -9.22
CA SER A 24 26.41 -23.34 -9.69
C SER A 24 25.90 -24.79 -9.58
N GLY A 25 24.58 -24.99 -9.71
CA GLY A 25 23.93 -26.31 -9.60
C GLY A 25 23.67 -26.80 -8.17
N SER A 26 23.97 -26.01 -7.14
CA SER A 26 23.63 -26.36 -5.75
C SER A 26 22.15 -26.11 -5.48
N TYR A 27 21.48 -27.18 -5.05
CA TYR A 27 20.04 -27.19 -4.74
C TYR A 27 19.72 -26.20 -3.62
N ARG A 28 18.65 -25.43 -3.80
CA ARG A 28 18.19 -24.44 -2.83
C ARG A 28 16.68 -24.57 -2.57
N GLU A 29 16.31 -24.46 -1.32
CA GLU A 29 14.91 -24.36 -0.90
C GLU A 29 14.35 -22.95 -1.16
N PRO A 30 13.04 -22.78 -1.43
CA PRO A 30 11.98 -23.80 -1.42
C PRO A 30 12.02 -24.73 -2.64
N SER A 31 11.58 -25.97 -2.43
CA SER A 31 11.37 -26.99 -3.46
C SER A 31 10.17 -26.69 -4.37
N HIS A 32 10.03 -27.44 -5.48
CA HIS A 32 8.80 -27.43 -6.27
C HIS A 32 7.57 -27.86 -5.48
N SER A 33 7.72 -28.79 -4.53
CA SER A 33 6.63 -29.21 -3.63
C SER A 33 6.23 -28.10 -2.66
N ASP A 34 7.19 -27.35 -2.13
CA ASP A 34 6.89 -26.23 -1.22
C ASP A 34 6.16 -25.10 -1.93
N ILE A 35 6.60 -24.76 -3.15
CA ILE A 35 5.91 -23.79 -3.99
C ILE A 35 4.47 -24.25 -4.27
N GLU A 36 4.29 -25.53 -4.60
CA GLU A 36 2.96 -26.12 -4.85
C GLU A 36 2.06 -26.06 -3.62
N PHE A 37 2.60 -26.35 -2.44
CA PHE A 37 1.87 -26.25 -1.18
C PHE A 37 1.38 -24.81 -0.95
N GLN A 38 2.22 -23.80 -1.15
CA GLN A 38 1.83 -22.40 -0.97
C GLN A 38 0.81 -21.92 -2.02
N ILE A 39 0.95 -22.37 -3.28
CA ILE A 39 -0.05 -22.12 -4.34
C ILE A 39 -1.41 -22.69 -3.93
N ASN A 40 -1.44 -23.95 -3.47
CA ASN A 40 -2.68 -24.60 -3.06
C ASN A 40 -3.30 -23.94 -1.83
N ALA A 41 -2.48 -23.59 -0.83
CA ALA A 41 -2.93 -22.92 0.39
C ALA A 41 -3.56 -21.53 0.12
N SER A 42 -3.13 -20.85 -0.94
CA SER A 42 -3.70 -19.58 -1.40
C SER A 42 -4.86 -19.75 -2.40
N GLY A 43 -5.25 -20.97 -2.74
CA GLY A 43 -6.33 -21.24 -3.71
C GLY A 43 -5.97 -20.94 -5.17
N LEU A 44 -4.68 -20.78 -5.50
CA LEU A 44 -4.21 -20.36 -6.82
C LEU A 44 -3.88 -21.54 -7.77
N ARG A 45 -4.33 -22.75 -7.45
CA ARG A 45 -4.00 -23.97 -8.21
C ARG A 45 -4.28 -23.85 -9.71
N ALA A 46 -5.35 -23.16 -10.10
CA ALA A 46 -5.73 -22.99 -11.50
C ALA A 46 -4.68 -22.21 -12.32
N PHE A 47 -3.92 -21.32 -11.68
CA PHE A 47 -2.89 -20.51 -12.31
C PHE A 47 -1.52 -21.18 -12.35
N ASP A 48 -1.37 -22.40 -11.80
CA ASP A 48 -0.10 -23.11 -11.74
C ASP A 48 0.20 -23.85 -13.06
N PRO A 49 1.20 -23.42 -13.85
CA PRO A 49 1.50 -24.06 -15.14
C PRO A 49 1.94 -25.52 -14.98
N LYS A 50 2.48 -25.90 -13.81
CA LYS A 50 2.88 -27.29 -13.55
C LYS A 50 1.66 -28.22 -13.46
N GLN A 51 0.53 -27.74 -12.91
CA GLN A 51 -0.74 -28.50 -12.88
C GLN A 51 -1.33 -28.68 -14.29
N GLN A 52 -0.90 -27.85 -15.24
CA GLN A 52 -1.26 -27.92 -16.64
C GLN A 52 -0.28 -28.78 -17.46
N GLY A 53 0.62 -29.52 -16.80
CA GLY A 53 1.57 -30.44 -17.44
C GLY A 53 2.84 -29.79 -17.97
N GLN A 54 3.10 -28.50 -17.69
CA GLN A 54 4.29 -27.82 -18.19
C GLN A 54 5.54 -28.15 -17.35
N LEU A 55 6.64 -28.45 -18.04
CA LEU A 55 7.98 -28.53 -17.43
C LEU A 55 8.55 -27.11 -17.28
N ILE A 56 8.54 -26.59 -16.04
CA ILE A 56 8.87 -25.19 -15.75
C ILE A 56 9.74 -25.09 -14.49
N GLY A 57 10.74 -24.20 -14.50
CA GLY A 57 11.58 -23.93 -13.34
C GLY A 57 10.87 -23.11 -12.26
N LYS A 58 11.37 -23.17 -11.01
CA LYS A 58 10.77 -22.51 -9.83
C LYS A 58 10.45 -21.03 -10.04
N ALA A 59 11.44 -20.23 -10.46
CA ALA A 59 11.27 -18.81 -10.69
C ALA A 59 10.19 -18.51 -11.74
N LYS A 60 10.24 -19.18 -12.90
CA LYS A 60 9.23 -19.01 -13.95
C LYS A 60 7.82 -19.40 -13.47
N ARG A 61 7.71 -20.46 -12.65
CA ARG A 61 6.45 -20.91 -12.06
C ARG A 61 5.87 -19.88 -11.08
N VAL A 62 6.68 -19.38 -10.15
CA VAL A 62 6.26 -18.33 -9.19
C VAL A 62 5.83 -17.07 -9.94
N ARG A 63 6.60 -16.65 -10.95
CA ARG A 63 6.24 -15.51 -11.80
C ARG A 63 4.88 -15.69 -12.45
N ALA A 64 4.65 -16.83 -13.12
CA ALA A 64 3.40 -17.09 -13.83
C ALA A 64 2.19 -17.00 -12.87
N VAL A 65 2.27 -17.68 -11.73
CA VAL A 65 1.17 -17.69 -10.75
C VAL A 65 0.90 -16.29 -10.19
N LEU A 66 1.94 -15.57 -9.74
CA LEU A 66 1.76 -14.24 -9.19
C LEU A 66 1.27 -13.23 -10.23
N TYR A 67 1.76 -13.32 -11.47
CA TYR A 67 1.40 -12.40 -12.55
C TYR A 67 -0.06 -12.56 -12.97
N GLU A 68 -0.56 -13.79 -13.08
CA GLU A 68 -1.98 -14.04 -13.36
C GLU A 68 -2.87 -13.65 -12.16
N ALA A 69 -2.44 -14.01 -10.95
CA ALA A 69 -3.22 -13.77 -9.74
C ALA A 69 -3.29 -12.29 -9.35
N MET A 70 -2.30 -11.46 -9.69
CA MET A 70 -2.28 -10.06 -9.26
C MET A 70 -3.48 -9.25 -9.77
N THR A 71 -4.06 -9.63 -10.90
CA THR A 71 -5.26 -9.02 -11.47
C THR A 71 -6.51 -9.84 -11.19
N ALA A 72 -6.45 -11.17 -11.34
CA ALA A 72 -7.60 -12.04 -11.22
C ALA A 72 -8.06 -12.25 -9.76
N ASN A 73 -7.12 -12.31 -8.82
CA ASN A 73 -7.41 -12.47 -7.39
C ASN A 73 -6.28 -11.85 -6.52
N PRO A 74 -6.27 -10.51 -6.37
CA PRO A 74 -5.20 -9.79 -5.67
C PRO A 74 -4.99 -10.26 -4.22
N THR A 75 -6.07 -10.65 -3.54
CA THR A 75 -6.02 -11.16 -2.16
C THR A 75 -5.29 -12.50 -2.10
N ALA A 76 -5.61 -13.44 -2.97
CA ALA A 76 -4.93 -14.73 -3.03
C ALA A 76 -3.47 -14.59 -3.49
N ALA A 77 -3.18 -13.67 -4.43
CA ALA A 77 -1.82 -13.33 -4.82
C ALA A 77 -0.98 -12.85 -3.62
N SER A 78 -1.56 -11.98 -2.78
CA SER A 78 -0.94 -11.49 -1.55
C SER A 78 -0.66 -12.62 -0.56
N GLN A 79 -1.63 -13.51 -0.33
CA GLN A 79 -1.48 -14.67 0.55
C GLN A 79 -0.36 -15.59 0.07
N PHE A 80 -0.29 -15.87 -1.25
CA PHE A 80 0.78 -16.65 -1.83
C PHE A 80 2.14 -16.00 -1.63
N ALA A 81 2.26 -14.69 -1.91
CA ALA A 81 3.50 -13.93 -1.73
C ALA A 81 4.00 -13.99 -0.28
N MET A 82 3.11 -13.79 0.70
CA MET A 82 3.45 -13.87 2.13
C MET A 82 3.84 -15.29 2.56
N GLY A 83 3.09 -16.30 2.12
CA GLY A 83 3.37 -17.71 2.43
C GLY A 83 4.71 -18.17 1.86
N LEU A 84 5.01 -17.78 0.62
CA LEU A 84 6.30 -18.04 -0.02
C LEU A 84 7.45 -17.38 0.73
N LEU A 85 7.31 -16.10 1.10
CA LEU A 85 8.32 -15.37 1.88
C LEU A 85 8.56 -16.03 3.24
N GLY A 86 7.50 -16.46 3.92
CA GLY A 86 7.57 -17.20 5.18
C GLY A 86 8.36 -18.50 5.04
N LYS A 87 8.16 -19.24 3.94
CA LYS A 87 8.92 -20.46 3.64
C LYS A 87 10.40 -20.16 3.35
N ILE A 88 10.70 -19.15 2.52
CA ILE A 88 12.08 -18.73 2.22
C ILE A 88 12.82 -18.37 3.51
N ARG A 89 12.16 -17.60 4.39
CA ARG A 89 12.69 -17.26 5.72
C ARG A 89 12.96 -18.50 6.57
N ALA A 90 12.00 -19.42 6.67
CA ALA A 90 12.15 -20.65 7.43
C ALA A 90 13.32 -21.53 6.95
N CYS A 91 13.63 -21.48 5.66
CA CYS A 91 14.76 -22.19 5.06
C CYS A 91 16.10 -21.47 5.22
N GLY A 92 16.13 -20.28 5.82
CA GLY A 92 17.36 -19.49 6.00
C GLY A 92 17.71 -18.57 4.83
N GLY A 93 16.77 -18.30 3.91
CA GLY A 93 17.01 -17.49 2.71
C GLY A 93 17.51 -16.07 2.97
N PHE A 94 17.20 -15.52 4.14
CA PHE A 94 17.60 -14.18 4.57
C PHE A 94 18.84 -14.16 5.47
N ARG A 95 19.41 -15.32 5.80
CA ARG A 95 20.57 -15.42 6.69
C ARG A 95 21.84 -15.55 5.86
N ALA A 96 22.69 -14.53 5.88
CA ALA A 96 24.01 -14.59 5.28
C ALA A 96 24.79 -15.80 5.79
N GLY A 97 25.36 -16.59 4.89
CA GLY A 97 26.09 -17.82 5.21
C GLY A 97 25.24 -19.07 5.40
N ALA A 98 23.90 -18.99 5.34
CA ALA A 98 23.07 -20.19 5.28
C ALA A 98 23.13 -20.82 3.87
N PRO A 99 23.01 -22.16 3.75
CA PRO A 99 23.03 -22.84 2.45
C PRO A 99 21.97 -22.33 1.46
N ASN A 100 20.84 -21.84 1.99
CA ASN A 100 19.75 -21.33 1.17
C ASN A 100 19.74 -19.81 0.98
N PHE A 101 20.81 -19.10 1.39
CA PHE A 101 20.87 -17.65 1.29
C PHE A 101 20.60 -17.19 -0.15
N VAL A 102 19.65 -16.27 -0.31
CA VAL A 102 19.15 -15.89 -1.65
C VAL A 102 20.01 -14.83 -2.36
N GLY A 103 21.04 -14.32 -1.68
CA GLY A 103 21.90 -13.26 -2.18
C GLY A 103 21.45 -11.87 -1.74
N SER A 104 22.43 -11.00 -1.48
CA SER A 104 22.20 -9.63 -1.00
C SER A 104 21.44 -8.78 -2.02
N GLU A 105 21.72 -8.95 -3.31
CA GLU A 105 21.06 -8.20 -4.38
C GLU A 105 19.56 -8.55 -4.49
N ALA A 106 19.21 -9.84 -4.46
CA ALA A 106 17.82 -10.27 -4.48
C ALA A 106 17.04 -9.76 -3.25
N ILE A 107 17.66 -9.74 -2.07
CA ILE A 107 17.08 -9.17 -0.86
C ILE A 107 16.88 -7.65 -1.02
N ALA A 108 17.89 -6.93 -1.52
CA ALA A 108 17.79 -5.48 -1.73
C ALA A 108 16.68 -5.12 -2.72
N ASN A 109 16.55 -5.87 -3.82
CA ASN A 109 15.48 -5.71 -4.79
C ASN A 109 14.10 -5.99 -4.17
N ALA A 110 13.96 -7.04 -3.37
CA ALA A 110 12.73 -7.36 -2.65
C ALA A 110 12.35 -6.28 -1.63
N LYS A 111 13.33 -5.72 -0.91
CA LYS A 111 13.11 -4.58 0.01
C LYS A 111 12.59 -3.36 -0.72
N SER A 112 13.25 -2.97 -1.81
CA SER A 112 12.85 -1.83 -2.64
C SER A 112 11.43 -2.01 -3.21
N ALA A 113 11.13 -3.22 -3.72
CA ALA A 113 9.81 -3.55 -4.24
C ALA A 113 8.73 -3.46 -3.16
N CYS A 114 8.97 -4.01 -1.96
CA CYS A 114 8.03 -3.91 -0.83
C CYS A 114 7.82 -2.46 -0.40
N ASP A 115 8.90 -1.66 -0.33
CA ASP A 115 8.82 -0.27 0.11
C ASP A 115 7.95 0.56 -0.84
N SER A 116 8.07 0.30 -2.15
CA SER A 116 7.25 0.95 -3.19
C SER A 116 5.73 0.70 -3.02
N VAL A 117 5.35 -0.39 -2.34
CA VAL A 117 3.96 -0.75 -2.04
C VAL A 117 3.61 -0.54 -0.56
N GLY A 118 4.45 0.18 0.20
CA GLY A 118 4.19 0.58 1.58
C GLY A 118 4.45 -0.50 2.63
N PHE A 119 5.31 -1.46 2.33
CA PHE A 119 5.75 -2.51 3.24
C PHE A 119 7.26 -2.44 3.47
N VAL A 120 7.67 -2.69 4.70
CA VAL A 120 9.08 -2.86 5.04
C VAL A 120 9.38 -4.35 5.10
N LEU A 121 10.37 -4.78 4.32
CA LEU A 121 10.98 -6.10 4.44
C LEU A 121 12.28 -5.97 5.23
N ALA A 122 12.32 -6.57 6.42
CA ALA A 122 13.50 -6.56 7.28
C ALA A 122 14.58 -7.54 6.78
N ASP A 123 15.81 -7.40 7.30
CA ASP A 123 16.94 -8.27 6.96
C ASP A 123 16.72 -9.74 7.30
N ASP A 124 15.83 -10.04 8.24
CA ASP A 124 15.45 -11.41 8.62
C ASP A 124 14.33 -11.98 7.75
N GLY A 125 13.84 -11.24 6.75
CA GLY A 125 12.72 -11.63 5.91
C GLY A 125 11.34 -11.37 6.52
N THR A 126 11.25 -10.66 7.65
CA THR A 126 9.98 -10.24 8.23
C THR A 126 9.39 -9.08 7.42
N LEU A 127 8.15 -9.26 6.98
CA LEU A 127 7.40 -8.26 6.20
C LEU A 127 6.36 -7.59 7.11
N ALA A 128 6.34 -6.27 7.13
CA ALA A 128 5.38 -5.50 7.90
C ALA A 128 4.91 -4.25 7.12
N PRO A 129 3.67 -3.77 7.33
CA PRO A 129 3.25 -2.47 6.82
C PRO A 129 4.14 -1.37 7.38
N LYS A 130 4.44 -0.36 6.56
CA LYS A 130 5.22 0.79 6.99
C LYS A 130 4.43 1.59 8.03
N VAL A 131 4.96 1.76 9.23
CA VAL A 131 4.31 2.52 10.31
C VAL A 131 4.58 4.02 10.11
N LEU A 132 3.55 4.76 9.67
CA LEU A 132 3.67 6.18 9.32
C LEU A 132 4.15 7.07 10.49
N THR A 133 3.76 6.74 11.74
CA THR A 133 4.07 7.56 12.92
C THR A 133 5.56 7.63 13.26
N ALA A 134 6.37 6.68 12.77
CA ALA A 134 7.82 6.65 12.98
C ALA A 134 8.61 7.43 11.91
N LEU A 135 8.00 7.76 10.77
CA LEU A 135 8.65 8.46 9.67
C LEU A 135 8.61 9.98 9.87
N ARG A 136 9.56 10.70 9.28
CA ARG A 136 9.64 12.17 9.30
C ARG A 136 10.11 12.69 7.94
N GLY A 137 9.81 13.96 7.65
CA GLY A 137 10.38 14.67 6.50
C GLY A 137 10.14 13.95 5.16
N PRO A 138 11.16 13.86 4.28
CA PRO A 138 11.02 13.26 2.95
C PRO A 138 10.52 11.81 2.97
N GLU A 139 10.99 11.00 3.92
CA GLU A 139 10.58 9.59 4.03
C GLU A 139 9.08 9.45 4.33
N LEU A 140 8.54 10.36 5.15
CA LEU A 140 7.10 10.40 5.42
C LEU A 140 6.33 10.89 4.18
N THR A 141 6.85 11.86 3.43
CA THR A 141 6.27 12.30 2.15
C THR A 141 6.15 11.12 1.18
N ASP A 142 7.23 10.36 0.97
CA ASP A 142 7.26 9.23 0.04
C ASP A 142 6.31 8.12 0.47
N ALA A 143 6.29 7.81 1.77
CA ALA A 143 5.35 6.84 2.32
C ALA A 143 3.90 7.26 2.08
N LEU A 144 3.53 8.50 2.44
CA LEU A 144 2.18 9.04 2.24
C LEU A 144 1.78 9.07 0.76
N LEU A 145 2.69 9.42 -0.15
CA LEU A 145 2.47 9.33 -1.59
C LEU A 145 2.21 7.88 -2.05
N GLY A 146 2.94 6.91 -1.49
CA GLY A 146 2.69 5.49 -1.73
C GLY A 146 1.27 5.07 -1.30
N TYR A 147 0.84 5.47 -0.10
CA TYR A 147 -0.53 5.21 0.38
C TYR A 147 -1.59 5.91 -0.49
N ALA A 148 -1.36 7.16 -0.88
CA ALA A 148 -2.28 7.93 -1.72
C ALA A 148 -2.46 7.30 -3.10
N ARG A 149 -1.36 6.88 -3.76
CA ARG A 149 -1.41 6.18 -5.06
C ARG A 149 -2.14 4.84 -4.97
N ARG A 150 -2.00 4.11 -3.86
CA ARG A 150 -2.76 2.87 -3.64
C ARG A 150 -4.25 3.14 -3.50
N ALA A 151 -4.60 4.16 -2.71
CA ALA A 151 -5.98 4.58 -2.54
C ALA A 151 -6.62 5.01 -3.88
N GLN A 152 -5.88 5.74 -4.73
CA GLN A 152 -6.31 6.14 -6.08
C GLN A 152 -6.55 4.98 -7.06
N ARG A 153 -5.96 3.80 -6.83
CA ARG A 153 -6.19 2.62 -7.66
C ARG A 153 -7.43 1.82 -7.25
N GLY A 154 -8.10 2.23 -6.17
CA GLY A 154 -9.31 1.56 -5.68
C GLY A 154 -9.05 0.12 -5.28
N ALA A 155 -7.82 -0.22 -4.84
CA ALA A 155 -7.47 -1.58 -4.45
C ALA A 155 -8.45 -2.06 -3.36
N GLU A 156 -9.07 -3.21 -3.58
CA GLU A 156 -10.11 -3.87 -2.77
C GLU A 156 -9.65 -4.31 -1.37
N ASP A 157 -8.68 -3.60 -0.78
CA ASP A 157 -8.28 -3.84 0.58
C ASP A 157 -9.36 -3.25 1.50
N ALA A 158 -10.30 -4.10 1.92
CA ALA A 158 -11.38 -3.73 2.85
C ALA A 158 -10.85 -3.09 4.15
N ALA A 159 -9.58 -3.36 4.51
CA ALA A 159 -8.89 -2.67 5.59
C ALA A 159 -8.64 -1.19 5.28
N LEU A 160 -8.34 -0.86 4.02
CA LEU A 160 -8.05 0.50 3.57
C LEU A 160 -9.33 1.39 3.62
N VAL A 161 -10.47 0.84 3.21
CA VAL A 161 -11.74 1.55 3.07
C VAL A 161 -12.45 1.78 4.42
N ALA A 162 -12.41 0.82 5.35
CA ALA A 162 -13.17 0.92 6.61
C ALA A 162 -12.43 1.65 7.75
N GLY A 163 -11.10 1.75 7.69
CA GLY A 163 -10.27 2.38 8.73
C GLY A 163 -9.28 3.45 8.20
N THR A 164 -8.56 3.17 7.11
CA THR A 164 -7.33 3.93 6.80
C THR A 164 -7.54 5.25 6.06
N GLY A 165 -8.69 5.51 5.43
CA GLY A 165 -8.86 6.72 4.63
C GLY A 165 -8.79 8.02 5.45
N LYS A 166 -9.36 8.01 6.66
CA LYS A 166 -9.22 9.12 7.63
C LYS A 166 -7.79 9.22 8.12
N ASP A 167 -7.19 8.09 8.51
CA ASP A 167 -5.82 8.05 9.04
C ASP A 167 -4.81 8.58 8.01
N LEU A 168 -5.00 8.27 6.72
CA LEU A 168 -4.18 8.80 5.63
C LEU A 168 -4.33 10.33 5.52
N LEU A 169 -5.56 10.86 5.52
CA LEU A 169 -5.78 12.30 5.42
C LEU A 169 -5.32 13.05 6.67
N GLU A 170 -5.48 12.48 7.86
CA GLU A 170 -4.96 13.05 9.11
C GLU A 170 -3.43 13.04 9.14
N ALA A 171 -2.81 11.93 8.76
CA ALA A 171 -1.35 11.84 8.66
C ALA A 171 -0.81 12.81 7.60
N THR A 172 -1.51 12.97 6.47
CA THR A 172 -1.15 13.93 5.43
C THR A 172 -1.28 15.38 5.92
N ALA A 173 -2.42 15.73 6.54
CA ALA A 173 -2.65 17.07 7.07
C ALA A 173 -1.66 17.43 8.20
N ALA A 174 -1.41 16.49 9.13
CA ALA A 174 -0.41 16.64 10.18
C ALA A 174 1.00 16.82 9.59
N HIS A 175 1.36 16.04 8.57
CA HIS A 175 2.65 16.17 7.88
C HIS A 175 2.82 17.52 7.19
N VAL A 176 1.79 18.00 6.48
CA VAL A 176 1.78 19.34 5.86
C VAL A 176 2.04 20.42 6.91
N LEU A 177 1.27 20.39 8.01
CA LEU A 177 1.40 21.39 9.09
C LEU A 177 2.75 21.31 9.79
N MET A 178 3.22 20.10 10.08
CA MET A 178 4.55 19.89 10.66
C MET A 178 5.65 20.42 9.75
N THR A 179 5.53 20.20 8.44
CA THR A 179 6.54 20.63 7.46
C THR A 179 6.56 22.15 7.30
N ILE A 180 5.39 22.79 7.22
CA ILE A 180 5.28 24.24 6.97
C ILE A 180 5.46 25.06 8.25
N ARG A 181 4.92 24.58 9.38
CA ARG A 181 4.82 25.34 10.64
C ARG A 181 5.66 24.77 11.79
N GLY A 182 6.32 23.63 11.60
CA GLY A 182 7.09 22.95 12.64
C GLY A 182 6.25 22.32 13.76
N SER A 183 4.91 22.39 13.67
CA SER A 183 3.99 21.85 14.67
C SER A 183 2.58 21.68 14.10
N TYR A 184 1.77 20.84 14.75
CA TYR A 184 0.34 20.72 14.48
C TYR A 184 -0.41 20.42 15.79
N PRO A 185 -1.70 20.83 15.91
CA PRO A 185 -2.47 20.59 17.12
C PRO A 185 -2.94 19.14 17.22
N THR A 186 -2.56 18.45 18.30
CA THR A 186 -2.86 17.03 18.53
C THR A 186 -4.31 16.75 18.96
N GLY A 187 -5.07 17.78 19.35
CA GLY A 187 -6.48 17.67 19.76
C GLY A 187 -7.48 18.20 18.73
N ALA A 188 -7.04 18.63 17.55
CA ALA A 188 -7.94 19.14 16.52
C ALA A 188 -8.80 18.00 15.95
N ASN A 189 -10.09 18.26 15.74
CA ASN A 189 -10.94 17.33 15.00
C ASN A 189 -10.52 17.27 13.52
N PHE A 190 -10.99 16.24 12.81
CA PHE A 190 -10.61 16.00 11.41
C PHE A 190 -10.80 17.22 10.50
N GLN A 191 -11.96 17.89 10.56
CA GLN A 191 -12.26 19.05 9.72
C GLN A 191 -11.32 20.21 10.03
N ALA A 192 -11.07 20.49 11.31
CA ALA A 192 -10.16 21.54 11.72
C ALA A 192 -8.73 21.24 11.25
N LEU A 193 -8.23 20.03 11.47
CA LEU A 193 -6.88 19.62 11.07
C LEU A 193 -6.68 19.74 9.55
N LEU A 194 -7.63 19.22 8.77
CA LEU A 194 -7.60 19.30 7.31
C LEU A 194 -7.68 20.76 6.83
N GLY A 195 -8.57 21.57 7.43
CA GLY A 195 -8.74 22.98 7.07
C GLY A 195 -7.47 23.79 7.31
N MET A 196 -6.81 23.54 8.44
CA MET A 196 -5.52 24.16 8.74
C MET A 196 -4.45 23.78 7.71
N ALA A 197 -4.40 22.52 7.26
CA ALA A 197 -3.45 22.08 6.25
C ALA A 197 -3.74 22.71 4.87
N PHE A 198 -5.01 22.79 4.45
CA PHE A 198 -5.41 23.48 3.22
C PHE A 198 -4.99 24.96 3.26
N ILE A 199 -5.31 25.66 4.34
CA ILE A 199 -4.95 27.07 4.52
C ILE A 199 -3.42 27.25 4.56
N ALA A 200 -2.68 26.34 5.21
CA ALA A 200 -1.22 26.39 5.23
C ALA A 200 -0.59 26.23 3.84
N LEU A 201 -1.30 25.61 2.89
CA LEU A 201 -0.89 25.43 1.50
C LEU A 201 -1.48 26.48 0.54
N ASP A 202 -2.09 27.54 1.07
CA ASP A 202 -2.81 28.59 0.32
C ASP A 202 -3.97 28.06 -0.56
N LEU A 203 -4.62 26.98 -0.12
CA LEU A 203 -5.77 26.39 -0.80
C LEU A 203 -7.09 26.99 -0.27
N ALA A 204 -8.09 27.05 -1.14
CA ALA A 204 -9.44 27.43 -0.75
C ALA A 204 -10.15 26.31 0.05
N VAL A 205 -10.88 26.73 1.09
CA VAL A 205 -11.83 25.89 1.84
C VAL A 205 -13.22 26.52 1.80
N PRO A 206 -14.31 25.77 1.99
CA PRO A 206 -15.68 26.29 1.92
C PRO A 206 -15.96 27.47 2.86
N GLU A 207 -15.24 27.56 3.98
CA GLU A 207 -15.34 28.67 4.93
C GLU A 207 -14.73 29.98 4.41
N ILE A 208 -13.93 29.95 3.33
CA ILE A 208 -13.38 31.14 2.65
C ILE A 208 -14.33 31.52 1.49
N PRO A 209 -15.03 32.67 1.56
CA PRO A 209 -15.96 33.10 0.53
C PRO A 209 -15.32 33.18 -0.86
N GLU A 210 -16.11 32.92 -1.89
CA GLU A 210 -15.71 33.14 -3.28
C GLU A 210 -15.59 34.64 -3.57
N VAL A 211 -14.56 35.02 -4.31
CA VAL A 211 -14.33 36.40 -4.74
C VAL A 211 -14.51 36.50 -6.25
N GLN A 212 -15.10 37.61 -6.71
CA GLN A 212 -15.29 37.86 -8.14
C GLN A 212 -13.95 37.81 -8.89
N GLY A 213 -13.88 37.01 -9.95
CA GLY A 213 -12.67 36.84 -10.76
C GLY A 213 -11.63 35.87 -10.18
N GLU A 214 -11.95 35.14 -9.10
CA GLU A 214 -11.06 34.11 -8.59
C GLU A 214 -10.85 32.94 -9.59
N SER A 215 -9.72 32.26 -9.48
CA SER A 215 -9.40 31.12 -10.34
C SER A 215 -10.40 29.97 -10.14
N PRO A 216 -10.88 29.30 -11.21
CA PRO A 216 -11.70 28.09 -11.11
C PRO A 216 -11.05 26.97 -10.28
N VAL A 217 -9.72 26.98 -10.14
CA VAL A 217 -8.98 26.04 -9.29
C VAL A 217 -9.43 26.14 -7.82
N ARG A 218 -9.78 27.34 -7.33
CA ARG A 218 -10.26 27.51 -5.95
C ARG A 218 -11.58 26.79 -5.72
N ALA A 219 -12.48 26.78 -6.70
CA ALA A 219 -13.71 25.98 -6.62
C ALA A 219 -13.40 24.47 -6.55
N MET A 220 -12.42 23.99 -7.32
CA MET A 220 -11.95 22.61 -7.23
C MET A 220 -11.36 22.29 -5.83
N GLU A 221 -10.55 23.17 -5.26
CA GLU A 221 -9.99 23.02 -3.92
C GLU A 221 -11.08 22.91 -2.84
N ARG A 222 -12.10 23.78 -2.88
CA ARG A 222 -13.27 23.69 -1.99
C ARG A 222 -14.02 22.36 -2.19
N GLY A 223 -14.15 21.89 -3.43
CA GLY A 223 -14.75 20.60 -3.78
C GLY A 223 -13.97 19.40 -3.22
N LEU A 224 -12.64 19.41 -3.31
CA LEU A 224 -11.76 18.39 -2.73
C LEU A 224 -11.90 18.34 -1.20
N PHE A 225 -11.94 19.52 -0.55
CA PHE A 225 -12.18 19.63 0.88
C PHE A 225 -13.55 19.05 1.28
N ALA A 226 -14.61 19.46 0.60
CA ALA A 226 -15.96 18.98 0.85
C ALA A 226 -16.09 17.46 0.64
N THR A 227 -15.42 16.92 -0.38
CA THR A 227 -15.35 15.49 -0.68
C THR A 227 -14.68 14.73 0.48
N ALA A 228 -13.53 15.20 0.98
CA ALA A 228 -12.86 14.60 2.12
C ALA A 228 -13.75 14.56 3.38
N LEU A 229 -14.48 15.64 3.66
CA LEU A 229 -15.45 15.67 4.77
C LEU A 229 -16.63 14.71 4.54
N GLY A 230 -17.11 14.61 3.30
CA GLY A 230 -18.17 13.69 2.90
C GLY A 230 -17.77 12.23 3.14
N VAL A 231 -16.59 11.83 2.67
CA VAL A 231 -16.05 10.48 2.89
C VAL A 231 -15.88 10.17 4.37
N ASN A 232 -15.35 11.10 5.17
CA ASN A 232 -15.23 10.92 6.62
C ASN A 232 -16.60 10.77 7.31
N ARG A 233 -17.64 11.48 6.83
CA ARG A 233 -19.02 11.33 7.34
C ARG A 233 -19.64 9.98 7.00
N VAL A 234 -19.45 9.51 5.76
CA VAL A 234 -19.84 8.17 5.32
C VAL A 234 -19.20 7.13 6.24
N ARG A 235 -17.90 7.27 6.51
CA ARG A 235 -17.18 6.42 7.48
C ARG A 235 -17.69 6.56 8.92
N ASN A 236 -18.02 7.74 9.43
CA ASN A 236 -18.52 7.87 10.81
C ASN A 236 -19.95 7.33 11.01
N LYS A 237 -20.78 7.33 9.95
CA LYS A 237 -22.12 6.73 9.99
C LYS A 237 -22.12 5.21 9.80
N GLN A 238 -21.07 4.66 9.16
CA GLN A 238 -21.00 3.24 8.75
C GLN A 238 -19.87 2.45 9.44
N GLY A 239 -18.90 3.14 10.05
CA GLY A 239 -17.72 2.57 10.70
C GLY A 239 -17.94 2.48 12.21
N SER A 240 -18.10 1.26 12.72
CA SER A 240 -18.12 0.97 14.14
C SER A 240 -16.73 1.17 14.76
N GLY A 241 -16.42 2.40 15.16
CA GLY A 241 -15.57 2.56 16.33
C GLY A 241 -16.23 1.79 17.48
N HIS A 242 -15.54 0.76 18.01
CA HIS A 242 -15.97 -0.19 19.05
C HIS A 242 -16.58 -1.54 18.62
N GLY A 243 -15.98 -2.26 17.67
CA GLY A 243 -16.04 -3.72 17.65
C GLY A 243 -17.43 -4.35 17.51
N ARG A 244 -18.38 -3.65 16.88
CA ARG A 244 -19.70 -4.22 16.57
C ARG A 244 -19.66 -4.96 15.22
N PRO A 245 -20.24 -6.17 15.13
CA PRO A 245 -20.38 -6.91 13.87
C PRO A 245 -21.15 -6.06 12.83
N TRP A 246 -20.62 -6.01 11.62
CA TRP A 246 -20.98 -5.16 10.48
C TRP A 246 -22.45 -5.18 10.04
N LEU A 247 -22.84 -4.11 9.33
CA LEU A 247 -23.41 -4.20 7.97
C LEU A 247 -22.89 -3.01 7.11
N PRO A 248 -22.08 -3.21 6.05
CA PRO A 248 -21.75 -2.14 5.11
C PRO A 248 -23.00 -1.89 4.30
N THR A 249 -23.64 -0.74 4.46
CA THR A 249 -24.67 -0.33 3.50
C THR A 249 -24.06 0.29 2.25
N LEU A 250 -22.74 0.47 2.20
CA LEU A 250 -22.02 0.94 1.01
C LEU A 250 -21.91 -0.20 0.01
N THR A 251 -22.28 0.10 -1.22
CA THR A 251 -21.99 -0.75 -2.37
C THR A 251 -20.48 -0.70 -2.70
N ASP A 252 -19.95 -1.73 -3.36
CA ASP A 252 -18.55 -1.75 -3.79
C ASP A 252 -18.14 -0.52 -4.62
N PRO A 253 -18.99 0.00 -5.54
CA PRO A 253 -18.70 1.24 -6.26
C PRO A 253 -18.57 2.47 -5.35
N GLU A 254 -19.39 2.60 -4.30
CA GLU A 254 -19.33 3.73 -3.38
C GLU A 254 -18.09 3.64 -2.46
N ALA A 255 -17.77 2.44 -1.99
CA ALA A 255 -16.55 2.15 -1.26
C ALA A 255 -15.29 2.51 -2.08
N LYS A 256 -15.27 2.10 -3.35
CA LYS A 256 -14.21 2.41 -4.30
C LYS A 256 -14.08 3.91 -4.56
N ALA A 257 -15.19 4.58 -4.88
CA ALA A 257 -15.19 6.02 -5.11
C ALA A 257 -14.69 6.81 -3.88
N ALA A 258 -15.08 6.38 -2.67
CA ALA A 258 -14.65 7.01 -1.43
C ALA A 258 -13.12 6.91 -1.23
N ILE A 259 -12.53 5.73 -1.43
CA ILE A 259 -11.09 5.56 -1.22
C ILE A 259 -10.25 6.22 -2.32
N GLU A 260 -10.72 6.20 -3.57
CA GLU A 260 -10.07 6.90 -4.68
C GLU A 260 -10.08 8.43 -4.46
N SER A 261 -11.19 8.96 -3.92
CA SER A 261 -11.29 10.36 -3.54
C SER A 261 -10.30 10.74 -2.45
N VAL A 262 -10.17 9.91 -1.41
CA VAL A 262 -9.17 10.09 -0.35
C VAL A 262 -7.76 10.12 -0.91
N GLY A 263 -7.42 9.16 -1.78
CA GLY A 263 -6.11 9.12 -2.44
C GLY A 263 -5.85 10.36 -3.28
N THR A 264 -6.87 10.86 -3.98
CA THR A 264 -6.78 12.08 -4.79
C THR A 264 -6.51 13.32 -3.94
N VAL A 265 -7.24 13.49 -2.83
CA VAL A 265 -7.02 14.62 -1.90
C VAL A 265 -5.62 14.54 -1.29
N ALA A 266 -5.20 13.37 -0.80
CA ALA A 266 -3.88 13.20 -0.20
C ALA A 266 -2.74 13.50 -1.20
N SER A 267 -2.82 12.93 -2.41
CA SER A 267 -1.86 13.19 -3.49
C SER A 267 -1.80 14.68 -3.85
N TYR A 268 -2.94 15.37 -3.92
CA TYR A 268 -2.99 16.79 -4.22
C TYR A 268 -2.30 17.65 -3.14
N LEU A 269 -2.57 17.39 -1.86
CA LEU A 269 -1.92 18.09 -0.75
C LEU A 269 -0.39 17.90 -0.75
N LEU A 270 0.07 16.66 -0.97
CA LEU A 270 1.50 16.35 -1.02
C LEU A 270 2.19 17.00 -2.23
N ALA A 271 1.51 17.06 -3.37
CA ALA A 271 2.02 17.76 -4.56
C ALA A 271 2.14 19.27 -4.32
N LYS A 272 1.12 19.89 -3.70
CA LYS A 272 1.16 21.32 -3.33
C LYS A 272 2.25 21.60 -2.30
N LEU A 273 2.44 20.72 -1.32
CA LEU A 273 3.53 20.80 -0.35
C LEU A 273 4.91 20.75 -1.03
N ALA A 274 5.11 19.89 -2.03
CA ALA A 274 6.40 19.78 -2.74
C ALA A 274 6.78 21.05 -3.52
N THR A 275 5.79 21.84 -3.93
CA THR A 275 5.98 23.14 -4.59
C THR A 275 5.93 24.34 -3.63
N HIS A 276 5.55 24.12 -2.38
CA HIS A 276 5.32 25.20 -1.41
C HIS A 276 6.66 25.83 -0.98
N GLY A 277 6.85 27.11 -1.28
CA GLY A 277 8.08 27.85 -0.95
C GLY A 277 9.21 27.75 -1.98
N ARG A 278 8.94 27.19 -3.17
CA ARG A 278 9.74 27.43 -4.39
C ARG A 278 9.14 28.60 -5.16
#